data_AF-A0A7W0KNB0-F1
#
_entry.id   AF-A0A7W0KNB0-F1
#
_cell.length_a   1.000
_cell.length_b   1.000
_cell.length_c   1.000
_cell.angle_alpha   90.00
_cell.angle_beta   90.00
_cell.angle_gamma   90.00
#
_symmetry.space_group_name_H-M   'P 1'
#
loop_
_entity.id
_entity.type
_entity.pdbx_description
1 polymer ?
#
loop_
_entity_poly.entity_id
_entity_poly.type
_entity_poly.pdbx_seq_one_letter_code
_entity_poly.pdbx_strand_id
1 'polypeptide(L)'
;MAALMYPIVGAWAAKVWYNERITKQAAVGILVIVAGGVFIFAPGIVGEFTGAGTGGLLGYVGGAMAIVGWGLEGAIAGRALDVSDPDVGITLRFSAEVAIWIVIGVPIAWALAGGDALWSTMGDALANPTVWLLLLLLGLTFGFCYVAWYKSFPLIGVGRGQAIAALYGPFALVWLTIFTLVAPSWQFIVGALIAVAGTFILFTEKRDVLEVIRAVPSGRSRTVQENPSSPVR
;
A
#
# COMPACT_ATOMS: atom_id res chain seq x y z
N MET A 1 7.66 -3.78 8.36
CA MET A 1 8.37 -2.94 7.37
C MET A 1 7.51 -2.63 6.14
N ALA A 2 6.87 -3.63 5.53
CA ALA A 2 6.08 -3.43 4.31
C ALA A 2 5.00 -2.34 4.42
N ALA A 3 4.18 -2.40 5.48
CA ALA A 3 3.04 -1.52 5.73
C ALA A 3 3.34 0.00 5.68
N LEU A 4 4.57 0.42 6.01
CA LEU A 4 4.93 1.84 6.08
C LEU A 4 5.76 2.29 4.88
N MET A 5 6.28 1.35 4.09
CA MET A 5 7.22 1.63 2.99
C MET A 5 6.62 1.41 1.59
N TYR A 6 5.52 0.65 1.46
CA TYR A 6 4.81 0.50 0.18
C TYR A 6 4.31 1.84 -0.43
N PRO A 7 3.91 2.87 0.35
CA PRO A 7 3.48 4.13 -0.24
C PRO A 7 4.60 4.85 -1.01
N ILE A 8 5.88 4.60 -0.68
CA ILE A 8 7.04 5.18 -1.38
C ILE A 8 7.12 4.62 -2.80
N VAL A 9 7.01 3.30 -2.94
CA VAL A 9 7.09 2.62 -4.23
C VAL A 9 5.89 3.01 -5.07
N GLY A 10 4.70 3.10 -4.48
CA GLY A 10 3.51 3.61 -5.16
C GLY A 10 3.68 5.04 -5.65
N ALA A 11 4.22 5.95 -4.82
CA ALA A 11 4.49 7.32 -5.21
C ALA A 11 5.58 7.43 -6.29
N TRP A 12 6.65 6.65 -6.20
CA TRP A 12 7.71 6.60 -7.20
C TRP A 12 7.23 6.05 -8.54
N ALA A 13 6.49 4.94 -8.52
CA ALA A 13 5.88 4.37 -9.72
C ALA A 13 4.88 5.34 -10.35
N ALA A 14 4.08 6.05 -9.54
CA ALA A 14 3.17 7.09 -10.03
C ALA A 14 3.92 8.26 -10.70
N LYS A 15 5.05 8.70 -10.13
CA LYS A 15 5.92 9.72 -10.75
C LYS A 15 6.49 9.26 -12.09
N VAL A 16 6.97 8.01 -12.17
CA VAL A 16 7.61 7.46 -13.38
C VAL A 16 6.57 7.19 -14.47
N TRP A 17 5.40 6.64 -14.15
CA TRP A 17 4.38 6.31 -15.15
C TRP A 17 3.46 7.46 -15.54
N TYR A 18 3.08 8.31 -14.59
CA TYR A 18 2.07 9.35 -14.84
C TYR A 18 2.69 10.75 -14.99
N ASN A 19 4.03 10.87 -14.87
CA ASN A 19 4.76 12.14 -14.91
C ASN A 19 4.23 13.16 -13.89
N GLU A 20 3.56 12.66 -12.83
CA GLU A 20 3.00 13.48 -11.77
C GLU A 20 4.13 14.14 -10.97
N ARG A 21 4.01 15.46 -10.79
CA ARG A 21 4.96 16.19 -9.96
C ARG A 21 4.68 15.86 -8.50
N ILE A 22 5.46 14.95 -7.92
CA ILE A 22 5.54 14.83 -6.46
C ILE A 22 6.02 16.17 -5.93
N THR A 23 5.14 16.82 -5.18
CA THR A 23 5.42 18.06 -4.48
C THR A 23 6.48 17.83 -3.40
N LYS A 24 7.28 18.87 -3.11
CA LYS A 24 8.38 18.75 -2.15
C LYS A 24 7.88 18.34 -0.75
N GLN A 25 6.70 18.81 -0.35
CA GLN A 25 6.13 18.51 0.96
C GLN A 25 5.58 17.07 1.04
N ALA A 26 5.03 16.51 -0.04
CA ALA A 26 4.69 15.09 -0.11
C ALA A 26 5.94 14.19 -0.01
N ALA A 27 7.04 14.55 -0.68
CA ALA A 27 8.29 13.81 -0.56
C ALA A 27 8.85 13.84 0.87
N VAL A 28 8.77 14.99 1.56
CA VAL A 28 9.18 15.12 2.96
C VAL A 28 8.29 14.27 3.88
N GLY A 29 6.97 14.28 3.70
CA GLY A 29 6.06 13.45 4.49
C GLY A 29 6.38 11.96 4.37
N ILE A 30 6.63 11.49 3.14
CA ILE A 30 7.03 10.10 2.87
C ILE A 30 8.36 9.78 3.57
N LEU A 31 9.38 10.64 3.47
CA LEU A 31 10.68 10.42 4.14
C LEU A 31 10.55 10.32 5.66
N VAL A 32 9.69 11.15 6.26
CA VAL A 32 9.44 11.11 7.71
C VAL A 32 8.72 9.81 8.11
N ILE A 33 7.76 9.33 7.32
CA ILE A 33 7.11 8.02 7.55
C ILE A 33 8.13 6.88 7.51
N VAL A 34 9.06 6.92 6.56
CA VAL A 34 10.14 5.92 6.44
C VAL A 34 11.05 5.97 7.65
N ALA A 35 11.47 7.15 8.08
CA ALA A 35 12.30 7.31 9.26
C ALA A 35 11.61 6.72 10.51
N GLY A 36 10.31 6.98 10.68
CA GLY A 36 9.49 6.38 11.74
C GLY A 36 9.46 4.85 11.65
N GLY A 37 9.24 4.31 10.46
CA GLY A 37 9.29 2.86 10.21
C GLY A 37 10.65 2.25 10.56
N VAL A 38 11.76 2.84 10.09
CA VAL A 38 13.11 2.37 10.43
C VAL A 38 13.34 2.40 11.93
N PHE A 39 12.88 3.43 12.63
CA PHE A 39 13.02 3.54 14.09
C PHE A 39 12.25 2.45 14.85
N ILE A 40 11.05 2.10 14.38
CA ILE A 40 10.25 0.97 14.92
C ILE A 40 11.01 -0.35 14.75
N PHE A 41 11.63 -0.58 13.58
CA PHE A 41 12.25 -1.86 13.28
C PHE A 41 13.75 -1.96 13.64
N ALA A 42 14.41 -0.84 13.98
CA ALA A 42 15.82 -0.80 14.33
C ALA A 42 16.21 -1.81 15.44
N PRO A 43 15.43 -2.00 16.53
CA PRO A 43 15.75 -3.01 17.54
C PRO A 43 15.71 -4.44 16.99
N GLY A 44 14.82 -4.74 16.04
CA GLY A 44 14.73 -6.06 15.40
C GLY A 44 15.90 -6.34 14.46
N ILE A 45 16.35 -5.33 13.70
CA ILE A 45 17.52 -5.44 12.82
C ILE A 45 18.80 -5.61 13.65
N VAL A 46 18.95 -4.83 14.73
CA VAL A 46 20.12 -4.93 15.62
C VAL A 46 20.13 -6.28 16.36
N GLY A 47 18.97 -6.78 16.76
CA GLY A 47 18.81 -8.11 17.36
C GLY A 47 19.25 -9.27 16.45
N GLU A 48 19.10 -9.12 15.13
CA GLU A 48 19.61 -10.10 14.15
C GLU A 48 21.14 -10.12 14.07
N PHE A 49 21.78 -8.97 14.05
CA PHE A 49 23.25 -8.87 14.04
C PHE A 49 23.89 -9.39 15.33
N THR A 50 23.15 -9.42 16.44
CA THR A 50 23.61 -9.96 17.73
C THR A 50 23.18 -11.41 17.97
N GLY A 51 22.53 -12.06 17.00
CA GLY A 51 22.12 -13.47 17.08
C GLY A 51 20.87 -13.76 17.91
N ALA A 52 20.13 -12.72 18.33
CA ALA A 52 18.86 -12.79 19.05
C ALA A 52 17.63 -12.60 18.13
N GLY A 53 17.86 -12.49 16.82
CA GLY A 53 16.84 -12.27 15.81
C GLY A 53 16.04 -13.53 15.48
N THR A 54 14.72 -13.37 15.32
CA THR A 54 13.80 -14.42 14.88
C THR A 54 13.43 -14.28 13.39
N GLY A 55 13.92 -13.25 12.71
CA GLY A 55 13.58 -12.88 11.34
C GLY A 55 14.66 -13.31 10.36
N GLY A 56 14.74 -14.61 10.06
CA GLY A 56 15.73 -15.13 9.11
C GLY A 56 15.70 -14.41 7.75
N LEU A 57 16.78 -14.53 6.98
CA LEU A 57 16.99 -13.88 5.65
C LEU A 57 15.76 -13.90 4.73
N LEU A 58 14.97 -14.99 4.75
CA LEU A 58 13.72 -15.13 4.02
C LEU A 58 12.65 -14.09 4.41
N GLY A 59 12.56 -13.72 5.67
CA GLY A 59 11.63 -12.68 6.17
C GLY A 59 11.98 -11.28 5.64
N TYR A 60 13.28 -10.97 5.53
CA TYR A 60 13.73 -9.70 4.95
C TYR A 60 13.47 -9.62 3.44
N VAL A 61 13.77 -10.70 2.71
CA VAL A 61 13.48 -10.79 1.27
C VAL A 61 11.97 -10.72 1.03
N GLY A 62 11.16 -11.45 1.80
CA GLY A 62 9.71 -11.40 1.71
C GLY A 62 9.14 -10.00 2.04
N GLY A 63 9.71 -9.32 3.04
CA GLY A 63 9.37 -7.94 3.37
C GLY A 63 9.69 -6.96 2.23
N ALA A 64 10.84 -7.08 1.58
CA ALA A 64 11.22 -6.25 0.43
C ALA A 64 10.30 -6.51 -0.78
N MET A 65 10.01 -7.77 -1.09
CA MET A 65 9.06 -8.14 -2.13
C MET A 65 7.66 -7.58 -1.85
N ALA A 66 7.21 -7.60 -0.59
CA ALA A 66 5.93 -7.01 -0.20
C ALA A 66 5.90 -5.49 -0.39
N ILE A 67 6.98 -4.76 -0.06
CA ILE A 67 7.07 -3.31 -0.29
C ILE A 67 6.89 -2.98 -1.77
N VAL A 68 7.57 -3.73 -2.64
CA VAL A 68 7.53 -3.52 -4.09
C VAL A 68 6.18 -3.92 -4.67
N GLY A 69 5.68 -5.10 -4.30
CA GLY A 69 4.41 -5.64 -4.79
C GLY A 69 3.23 -4.74 -4.44
N TRP A 70 3.07 -4.39 -3.16
CA TRP A 70 1.99 -3.52 -2.71
C TRP A 70 2.09 -2.10 -3.28
N GLY A 71 3.30 -1.56 -3.41
CA GLY A 71 3.50 -0.24 -3.99
C GLY A 71 3.15 -0.18 -5.48
N LEU A 72 3.62 -1.16 -6.27
CA LEU A 72 3.30 -1.27 -7.70
C LEU A 72 1.80 -1.52 -7.91
N GLU A 73 1.21 -2.42 -7.12
CA GLU A 73 -0.21 -2.71 -7.19
C GLU A 73 -1.04 -1.45 -6.94
N GLY A 74 -0.72 -0.66 -5.92
CA GLY A 74 -1.39 0.61 -5.66
C GLY A 74 -1.32 1.57 -6.86
N ALA A 75 -0.15 1.71 -7.49
CA ALA A 75 0.05 2.58 -8.66
C ALA A 75 -0.71 2.10 -9.92
N ILE A 76 -0.79 0.78 -10.15
CA ILE A 76 -1.52 0.19 -11.28
C ILE A 76 -3.03 0.27 -11.03
N ALA A 77 -3.48 -0.10 -9.83
CA ALA A 77 -4.87 -0.02 -9.42
C ALA A 77 -5.40 1.41 -9.53
N GLY A 78 -4.62 2.40 -9.10
CA GLY A 78 -4.91 3.81 -9.28
C GLY A 78 -5.34 4.19 -10.69
N ARG A 79 -4.53 3.80 -11.67
CA ARG A 79 -4.79 4.09 -13.08
C ARG A 79 -5.93 3.29 -13.67
N ALA A 80 -6.08 2.04 -13.23
CA ALA A 80 -7.25 1.25 -13.61
C ALA A 80 -8.54 1.94 -13.13
N LEU A 81 -8.53 2.52 -11.94
CA LEU A 81 -9.67 3.24 -11.37
C LEU A 81 -9.92 4.64 -11.97
N ASP A 82 -8.97 5.19 -12.75
CA ASP A 82 -9.25 6.39 -13.55
C ASP A 82 -10.22 6.11 -14.71
N VAL A 83 -10.29 4.85 -15.16
CA VAL A 83 -11.07 4.42 -16.33
C VAL A 83 -12.14 3.38 -16.00
N SER A 84 -12.22 2.93 -14.76
CA SER A 84 -13.18 1.93 -14.29
C SER A 84 -13.70 2.25 -12.90
N ASP A 85 -14.93 1.83 -12.62
CA ASP A 85 -15.52 2.05 -11.31
C ASP A 85 -14.78 1.25 -10.21
N PRO A 86 -14.59 1.82 -9.01
CA PRO A 86 -14.01 1.13 -7.86
C PRO A 86 -14.64 -0.22 -7.53
N ASP A 87 -15.96 -0.33 -7.71
CA ASP A 87 -16.72 -1.55 -7.42
C ASP A 87 -16.39 -2.69 -8.41
N VAL A 88 -16.06 -2.36 -9.66
CA VAL A 88 -15.58 -3.34 -10.66
C VAL A 88 -14.11 -3.67 -10.40
N GLY A 89 -13.30 -2.65 -10.13
CA GLY A 89 -11.86 -2.82 -9.87
C GLY A 89 -11.56 -3.74 -8.68
N ILE A 90 -12.31 -3.61 -7.59
CA ILE A 90 -12.13 -4.47 -6.40
C ILE A 90 -12.56 -5.92 -6.67
N THR A 91 -13.63 -6.13 -7.44
CA THR A 91 -14.11 -7.48 -7.79
C THR A 91 -13.07 -8.21 -8.65
N LEU A 92 -12.48 -7.52 -9.62
CA LEU A 92 -11.40 -8.06 -10.46
C LEU A 92 -10.15 -8.38 -9.63
N ARG A 93 -9.78 -7.50 -8.68
CA ARG A 93 -8.66 -7.73 -7.75
C ARG A 93 -8.87 -9.02 -6.95
N PHE A 94 -10.02 -9.17 -6.28
CA PHE A 94 -10.27 -10.38 -5.48
C PHE A 94 -10.33 -11.65 -6.33
N SER A 95 -10.89 -11.56 -7.55
CA SER A 95 -10.92 -12.71 -8.46
C SER A 95 -9.51 -13.13 -8.89
N ALA A 96 -8.65 -12.16 -9.22
CA ALA A 96 -7.24 -12.40 -9.54
C ALA A 96 -6.46 -12.94 -8.32
N GLU A 97 -6.72 -12.41 -7.13
CA GLU A 97 -6.10 -12.86 -5.89
C GLU A 97 -6.48 -14.32 -5.57
N VAL A 98 -7.76 -14.69 -5.72
CA VAL A 98 -8.20 -16.09 -5.60
C VAL A 98 -7.49 -16.98 -6.62
N ALA A 99 -7.38 -16.54 -7.89
CA ALA A 99 -6.67 -17.30 -8.91
C ALA A 99 -5.18 -17.48 -8.56
N ILE A 100 -4.51 -16.45 -8.06
CA ILE A 100 -3.11 -16.52 -7.61
C ILE A 100 -2.95 -17.50 -6.46
N TRP A 101 -3.84 -17.45 -5.46
CA TRP A 101 -3.79 -18.38 -4.33
C TRP A 101 -4.02 -19.83 -4.76
N ILE A 102 -4.95 -20.09 -5.68
CA ILE A 102 -5.23 -21.44 -6.17
C ILE A 102 -4.08 -21.97 -7.06
N VAL A 103 -3.59 -21.14 -8.00
CA VAL A 103 -2.61 -21.58 -9.02
C VAL A 103 -1.17 -21.57 -8.51
N ILE A 104 -0.84 -20.69 -7.57
CA ILE A 104 0.54 -20.48 -7.09
C ILE A 104 0.64 -20.80 -5.60
N GLY A 105 -0.24 -20.21 -4.79
CA GLY A 105 -0.18 -20.34 -3.32
C GLY A 105 -0.33 -21.78 -2.83
N VAL A 106 -1.39 -22.47 -3.28
CA VAL A 106 -1.68 -23.86 -2.89
C VAL A 106 -0.59 -24.83 -3.34
N PRO A 107 -0.09 -24.80 -4.60
CA PRO A 107 1.01 -25.69 -5.01
C PRO A 107 2.30 -25.46 -4.24
N ILE A 108 2.66 -24.21 -3.95
CA ILE A 108 3.84 -23.89 -3.14
C ILE A 108 3.65 -24.40 -1.71
N ALA A 109 2.49 -24.15 -1.10
CA ALA A 109 2.20 -24.61 0.25
C ALA A 109 2.20 -26.14 0.33
N TRP A 110 1.65 -26.83 -0.67
CA TRP A 110 1.68 -28.29 -0.79
C TRP A 110 3.12 -28.82 -0.88
N ALA A 111 3.96 -28.20 -1.71
CA ALA A 111 5.36 -28.58 -1.86
C ALA A 111 6.18 -28.35 -0.57
N LEU A 112 5.92 -27.27 0.17
CA LEU A 112 6.63 -26.93 1.41
C LEU A 112 6.15 -27.75 2.62
N ALA A 113 4.86 -28.11 2.67
CA ALA A 113 4.27 -28.87 3.76
C ALA A 113 4.55 -30.39 3.68
N GLY A 114 5.17 -30.86 2.59
CA GLY A 114 5.47 -32.29 2.39
C GLY A 114 4.31 -33.09 1.80
N GLY A 115 3.47 -32.46 0.98
CA GLY A 115 2.38 -33.13 0.26
C GLY A 115 1.06 -33.16 1.02
N ASP A 116 0.55 -34.35 1.32
CA ASP A 116 -0.79 -34.59 1.88
C ASP A 116 -1.02 -33.98 3.26
N ALA A 117 0.05 -33.63 3.97
CA ALA A 117 -0.01 -32.94 5.26
C ALA A 117 -0.76 -31.59 5.18
N LEU A 118 -0.69 -30.89 4.04
CA LEU A 118 -1.46 -29.67 3.81
C LEU A 118 -2.96 -29.95 3.95
N TRP A 119 -3.45 -31.02 3.31
CA TRP A 119 -4.86 -31.34 3.26
C TRP A 119 -5.38 -31.86 4.59
N SER A 120 -4.59 -32.65 5.33
CA SER A 120 -4.96 -33.05 6.68
C SER A 120 -5.06 -31.86 7.63
N THR A 121 -4.07 -30.95 7.62
CA THR A 121 -4.07 -29.78 8.51
C THR A 121 -5.19 -28.80 8.15
N MET A 122 -5.51 -28.64 6.87
CA MET A 122 -6.67 -27.85 6.45
C MET A 122 -7.99 -28.48 6.92
N GLY A 123 -8.12 -29.81 6.83
CA GLY A 123 -9.27 -30.54 7.35
C GLY A 123 -9.46 -30.32 8.84
N ASP A 124 -8.40 -30.46 9.63
CA ASP A 124 -8.41 -30.25 11.09
C ASP A 124 -8.74 -28.80 11.45
N ALA A 125 -8.21 -27.83 10.71
CA ALA A 125 -8.51 -26.41 10.91
C ALA A 125 -9.99 -26.10 10.63
N LEU A 126 -10.55 -26.65 9.54
CA LEU A 126 -11.95 -26.44 9.16
C LEU A 126 -12.94 -27.20 10.06
N ALA A 127 -12.50 -28.26 10.74
CA ALA A 127 -13.31 -28.94 11.74
C ALA A 127 -13.53 -28.09 13.02
N ASN A 128 -12.70 -27.07 13.24
CA ASN A 128 -12.78 -26.22 14.42
C ASN A 128 -13.80 -25.07 14.22
N PRO A 129 -14.88 -24.99 15.04
CA PRO A 129 -15.88 -23.92 14.95
C PRO A 129 -15.31 -22.51 15.14
N THR A 130 -14.24 -22.35 15.92
CA THR A 130 -13.58 -21.06 16.13
C THR A 130 -12.94 -20.55 14.84
N VAL A 131 -12.42 -21.45 14.00
CA VAL A 131 -11.84 -21.05 12.70
C VAL A 131 -12.90 -20.45 11.80
N TRP A 132 -14.11 -21.01 11.77
CA TRP A 132 -15.23 -20.44 11.02
C TRP A 132 -15.62 -19.04 11.50
N LEU A 133 -15.67 -18.83 12.82
CA LEU A 133 -15.92 -17.50 13.38
C LEU A 133 -14.83 -16.50 12.96
N LEU A 134 -13.56 -16.91 13.04
CA LEU A 134 -12.44 -16.07 12.63
C LEU A 134 -12.47 -15.77 11.13
N LEU A 135 -12.79 -16.74 10.28
CA LEU A 135 -12.91 -16.56 8.83
C LEU A 135 -14.04 -15.59 8.47
N LEU A 136 -15.19 -15.68 9.15
CA LEU A 136 -16.31 -14.75 8.95
C LEU A 136 -15.94 -13.32 9.35
N LEU A 137 -15.34 -13.16 10.53
CA LEU A 137 -14.88 -11.84 11.01
C LEU A 137 -13.80 -11.26 10.10
N LEU A 138 -12.85 -12.09 9.68
CA LEU A 138 -11.78 -11.69 8.75
C LEU A 138 -12.39 -11.27 7.41
N GLY A 139 -13.26 -12.08 6.82
CA GLY A 139 -13.90 -11.76 5.53
C GLY A 139 -14.70 -10.47 5.57
N LEU A 140 -15.50 -10.24 6.61
CA LEU A 140 -16.32 -9.03 6.75
C LEU A 140 -15.46 -7.78 6.94
N THR A 141 -14.50 -7.83 7.88
CA THR A 141 -13.65 -6.68 8.20
C THR A 141 -12.67 -6.36 7.06
N PHE A 142 -12.05 -7.39 6.48
CA PHE A 142 -11.15 -7.25 5.35
C PHE A 142 -11.87 -6.73 4.11
N GLY A 143 -13.03 -7.31 3.78
CA GLY A 143 -13.85 -6.86 2.66
C GLY A 143 -14.27 -5.40 2.80
N PHE A 144 -14.78 -5.00 3.98
CA PHE A 144 -15.16 -3.62 4.25
C PHE A 144 -13.99 -2.64 4.11
N CYS A 145 -12.85 -2.94 4.74
CA CYS A 145 -11.65 -2.11 4.69
C CYS A 145 -11.15 -1.93 3.25
N TYR A 146 -11.16 -3.01 2.45
CA TYR A 146 -10.71 -2.95 1.06
C TYR A 146 -11.65 -2.16 0.16
N VAL A 147 -12.97 -2.30 0.32
CA VAL A 147 -13.94 -1.49 -0.42
C VAL A 147 -13.73 0.00 -0.11
N ALA A 148 -13.58 0.36 1.17
CA ALA A 148 -13.30 1.73 1.57
C ALA A 148 -11.96 2.24 0.99
N TRP A 149 -10.94 1.39 0.97
CA TRP A 149 -9.63 1.71 0.42
C TRP A 149 -9.66 1.96 -1.09
N TYR A 150 -10.30 1.09 -1.88
CA TYR A 150 -10.47 1.26 -3.33
C TYR A 150 -11.28 2.51 -3.67
N LYS A 151 -12.34 2.80 -2.91
CA LYS A 151 -13.14 4.03 -3.07
C LYS A 151 -12.37 5.30 -2.73
N SER A 152 -11.31 5.21 -1.93
CA SER A 152 -10.49 6.37 -1.58
C SER A 152 -9.63 6.86 -2.75
N PHE A 153 -9.17 5.97 -3.65
CA PHE A 153 -8.19 6.35 -4.67
C PHE A 153 -8.71 7.42 -5.65
N PRO A 154 -9.96 7.35 -6.17
CA PRO A 154 -10.50 8.42 -7.02
C PRO A 154 -10.78 9.73 -6.26
N LEU A 155 -10.97 9.68 -4.94
CA LEU A 155 -11.36 10.84 -4.11
C LEU A 155 -10.16 11.68 -3.67
N ILE A 156 -9.09 11.02 -3.21
CA ILE A 156 -7.91 11.67 -2.61
C ILE A 156 -6.61 11.34 -3.33
N GLY A 157 -6.65 10.53 -4.37
CA GLY A 157 -5.47 10.02 -5.07
C GLY A 157 -4.83 8.83 -4.36
N VAL A 158 -4.17 8.00 -5.15
CA VAL A 158 -3.54 6.74 -4.71
C VAL A 158 -2.49 7.01 -3.64
N GLY A 159 -1.53 7.91 -3.88
CA GLY A 159 -0.42 8.15 -2.95
C GLY A 159 -0.90 8.54 -1.54
N ARG A 160 -2.00 9.30 -1.45
CA ARG A 160 -2.61 9.68 -0.17
C ARG A 160 -3.44 8.54 0.44
N GLY A 161 -4.22 7.81 -0.37
CA GLY A 161 -4.97 6.64 0.10
C GLY A 161 -4.07 5.54 0.65
N GLN A 162 -2.93 5.27 -0.02
CA GLN A 162 -1.88 4.35 0.45
C GLN A 162 -1.27 4.84 1.79
N ALA A 163 -1.01 6.14 1.94
CA ALA A 163 -0.46 6.66 3.18
C ALA A 163 -1.45 6.66 4.36
N ILE A 164 -2.74 6.93 4.12
CA ILE A 164 -3.78 6.77 5.15
C ILE A 164 -3.85 5.31 5.59
N ALA A 165 -3.87 4.39 4.62
CA ALA A 165 -3.87 2.97 4.93
C ALA A 165 -2.66 2.62 5.80
N ALA A 166 -1.45 3.10 5.49
CA ALA A 166 -0.26 2.85 6.30
C ALA A 166 -0.40 3.22 7.81
N LEU A 167 -1.32 4.12 8.19
CA LEU A 167 -1.61 4.42 9.61
C LEU A 167 -2.20 3.24 10.39
N TYR A 168 -2.75 2.21 9.72
CA TYR A 168 -3.20 1.00 10.41
C TYR A 168 -2.06 0.37 11.23
N GLY A 169 -0.79 0.53 10.80
CA GLY A 169 0.37 -0.01 11.50
C GLY A 169 0.52 0.55 12.92
N PRO A 170 0.66 1.88 13.09
CA PRO A 170 0.63 2.53 14.40
C PRO A 170 -0.62 2.22 15.23
N PHE A 171 -1.81 2.18 14.63
CA PHE A 171 -3.05 1.84 15.36
C PHE A 171 -3.06 0.38 15.83
N ALA A 172 -2.52 -0.56 15.04
CA ALA A 172 -2.39 -1.95 15.46
C ALA A 172 -1.54 -2.08 16.72
N LEU A 173 -0.53 -1.23 16.93
CA LEU A 173 0.27 -1.21 18.16
C LEU A 173 -0.56 -0.78 19.37
N VAL A 174 -1.40 0.24 19.24
CA VAL A 174 -2.30 0.69 20.31
C VAL A 174 -3.22 -0.46 20.73
N TRP A 175 -3.86 -1.12 19.75
CA TRP A 175 -4.73 -2.26 20.03
C TRP A 175 -3.98 -3.44 20.64
N LEU A 176 -2.79 -3.76 20.12
CA LEU A 176 -1.96 -4.83 20.66
C LEU A 176 -1.58 -4.54 22.12
N THR A 177 -1.23 -3.31 22.45
CA THR A 177 -0.93 -2.88 23.83
C THR A 177 -2.14 -3.06 24.74
N ILE A 178 -3.33 -2.68 24.28
CA ILE A 178 -4.58 -2.79 25.04
C ILE A 178 -4.93 -4.26 25.29
N PHE A 179 -4.82 -5.12 24.28
CA PHE A 179 -5.23 -6.53 24.40
C PHE A 179 -4.18 -7.43 25.07
N THR A 180 -2.89 -7.14 24.90
CA THR A 180 -1.82 -7.92 25.53
C THR A 180 -1.45 -7.41 26.92
N LEU A 181 -1.84 -6.18 27.27
CA LEU A 181 -1.41 -5.46 28.48
C LEU A 181 0.11 -5.32 28.62
N VAL A 182 0.86 -5.56 27.54
CA VAL A 182 2.31 -5.41 27.48
C VAL A 182 2.63 -4.05 26.87
N ALA A 183 3.31 -3.20 27.63
CA ALA A 183 3.72 -1.89 27.15
C ALA A 183 4.73 -2.04 25.99
N PRO A 184 4.50 -1.37 24.85
CA PRO A 184 5.45 -1.36 23.75
C PRO A 184 6.71 -0.62 24.19
N SER A 185 7.85 -1.02 23.62
CA SER A 185 9.12 -0.38 23.91
C SER A 185 9.13 1.09 23.46
N TRP A 186 9.92 1.93 24.14
CA TRP A 186 9.91 3.38 23.91
C TRP A 186 10.29 3.74 22.45
N GLN A 187 11.14 2.94 21.80
CA GLN A 187 11.51 3.10 20.40
C GLN A 187 10.30 2.94 19.47
N PHE A 188 9.41 2.00 19.77
CA PHE A 188 8.18 1.78 19.00
C PHE A 188 7.21 2.95 19.15
N ILE A 189 7.09 3.51 20.35
CA ILE A 189 6.24 4.69 20.61
C ILE A 189 6.77 5.90 19.82
N VAL A 190 8.06 6.18 19.90
CA VAL A 190 8.70 7.30 19.19
C VAL A 190 8.57 7.12 17.68
N GLY A 191 8.84 5.92 17.15
CA GLY A 191 8.72 5.65 15.74
C GLY A 191 7.28 5.74 15.21
N ALA A 192 6.29 5.32 16.01
CA ALA A 192 4.87 5.49 15.69
C ALA A 192 4.47 6.96 15.63
N LEU A 193 4.91 7.79 16.59
CA LEU A 193 4.66 9.24 16.59
C LEU A 193 5.27 9.92 15.36
N ILE A 194 6.50 9.54 14.99
CA ILE A 194 7.16 10.05 13.79
C ILE A 194 6.37 9.65 12.53
N ALA A 195 5.92 8.41 12.42
CA ALA A 195 5.12 7.95 11.28
C ALA A 195 3.77 8.69 11.17
N VAL A 196 3.10 8.93 12.30
CA VAL A 196 1.87 9.73 12.36
C VAL A 196 2.15 11.17 11.93
N ALA A 197 3.20 11.80 12.45
CA ALA A 197 3.59 13.17 12.08
C ALA A 197 3.92 13.30 10.58
N GLY A 198 4.67 12.35 10.03
CA GLY A 198 4.98 12.30 8.59
C GLY A 198 3.73 12.18 7.72
N THR A 199 2.72 11.46 8.21
CA THR A 199 1.43 11.33 7.54
C THR A 199 0.64 12.64 7.55
N PHE A 200 0.64 13.40 8.65
CA PHE A 200 0.07 14.75 8.69
C PHE A 200 0.79 15.73 7.75
N ILE A 201 2.12 15.66 7.65
CA ILE A 201 2.90 16.48 6.71
C ILE A 201 2.51 16.16 5.26
N LEU A 202 2.32 14.89 4.94
CA LEU A 202 1.84 14.46 3.63
C LEU A 202 0.42 14.97 3.33
N PHE A 203 -0.46 15.04 4.33
CA PHE A 203 -1.84 15.55 4.17
C PHE A 203 -1.93 17.05 3.97
N THR A 204 -1.03 17.82 4.58
CA THR A 204 -1.04 19.29 4.50
C THR A 204 -0.60 19.84 3.14
N GLU A 205 -0.27 18.95 2.19
CA GLU A 205 0.04 19.29 0.81
C GLU A 205 -1.18 19.83 0.04
N LYS A 206 -1.03 21.00 -0.59
CA LYS A 206 -2.11 21.67 -1.34
C LYS A 206 -2.52 20.91 -2.60
N ARG A 207 -3.81 20.99 -2.96
CA ARG A 207 -4.49 20.18 -4.01
C ARG A 207 -4.15 20.58 -5.46
N ASP A 208 -3.29 21.57 -5.67
CA ASP A 208 -3.16 22.27 -6.97
C ASP A 208 -2.61 21.42 -8.13
N VAL A 209 -2.17 20.18 -7.89
CA VAL A 209 -1.61 19.30 -8.93
C VAL A 209 -2.66 18.40 -9.61
N LEU A 210 -3.86 18.23 -9.02
CA LEU A 210 -4.90 17.34 -9.59
C LEU A 210 -5.85 18.01 -10.59
N GLU A 211 -5.88 19.35 -10.69
CA GLU A 211 -6.72 20.03 -11.70
C GLU A 211 -6.13 19.99 -13.11
N VAL A 212 -4.83 19.73 -13.29
CA VAL A 212 -4.17 19.92 -14.60
C VAL A 212 -3.96 18.61 -15.40
N ILE A 213 -4.16 17.41 -14.82
CA ILE A 213 -3.99 16.13 -15.54
C ILE A 213 -5.34 15.47 -15.91
N ARG A 214 -6.48 16.14 -15.65
CA ARG A 214 -7.79 15.77 -16.25
C ARG A 214 -8.13 16.51 -17.53
N ALA A 215 -7.28 17.44 -17.98
CA ALA A 215 -7.35 17.90 -19.35
C ALA A 215 -6.85 16.77 -20.26
N VAL A 216 -7.79 15.99 -20.79
CA VAL A 216 -7.61 15.26 -22.05
C VAL A 216 -6.82 16.18 -22.99
N PRO A 217 -5.76 15.70 -23.68
CA PRO A 217 -5.13 16.49 -24.72
C PRO A 217 -6.20 16.76 -25.79
N SER A 218 -6.88 17.91 -25.71
CA SER A 218 -7.68 18.40 -26.81
C SER A 218 -6.69 18.62 -27.94
N GLY A 219 -6.91 17.87 -29.02
CA GLY A 219 -6.07 17.90 -30.21
C GLY A 219 -5.73 19.35 -30.56
N ARG A 220 -4.43 19.62 -30.59
CA ARG A 220 -3.80 20.87 -31.01
C ARG A 220 -4.52 21.43 -32.25
N SER A 221 -5.41 22.40 -32.04
CA SER A 221 -5.95 23.22 -33.11
C SER A 221 -4.77 24.03 -33.66
N ARG A 222 -4.41 23.79 -34.93
CA ARG A 222 -3.38 24.56 -35.64
C ARG A 222 -3.91 25.96 -35.87
N THR A 223 -3.58 26.90 -35.00
CA THR A 223 -3.54 28.33 -35.33
C THR A 223 -2.13 28.67 -35.76
N VAL A 224 -1.87 28.60 -37.07
CA VAL A 224 -0.77 29.35 -37.68
C VAL A 224 -1.31 30.75 -37.93
N GLN A 225 -0.86 31.71 -37.14
CA GLN A 225 -1.05 33.12 -37.41
C GLN A 225 0.29 33.82 -37.19
N GLU A 226 0.83 34.37 -38.28
CA GLU A 226 1.68 35.58 -38.41
C GLU A 226 2.27 35.54 -39.84
N ASN A 227 2.27 36.59 -40.66
CA ASN A 227 2.45 38.01 -40.36
C ASN A 227 1.95 38.88 -41.57
N PRO A 228 1.71 40.20 -41.39
CA PRO A 228 1.06 41.11 -42.35
C PRO A 228 2.06 41.91 -43.21
N SER A 229 1.51 42.76 -44.09
CA SER A 229 2.13 43.78 -44.99
C SER A 229 2.75 43.22 -46.29
N SER A 230 2.50 43.70 -47.51
CA SER A 230 1.89 44.90 -48.14
C SER A 230 1.81 44.64 -49.68
N PRO A 231 1.57 45.62 -50.60
CA PRO A 231 0.39 46.46 -50.84
C PRO A 231 -0.16 46.34 -52.30
N VAL A 232 -1.38 46.84 -52.51
CA VAL A 232 -1.90 47.52 -53.73
C VAL A 232 -1.49 46.97 -55.11
N ARG A 233 -2.44 46.36 -55.81
CA ARG A 233 -3.00 46.81 -57.11
C ARG A 233 -4.23 45.98 -57.49
#